data_AF-A0AAD5PQZ7-F1
#
_entry.id   AF-A0AAD5PQZ7-F1
#
_cell.length_a   1.000
_cell.length_b   1.000
_cell.length_c   1.000
_cell.angle_alpha   90.00
_cell.angle_beta   90.00
_cell.angle_gamma   90.00
#
_symmetry.space_group_name_H-M   'P 1'
#
loop_
_entity.id
_entity.type
_entity.pdbx_description
1 polymer ?
#
loop_
_entity_poly.entity_id
_entity_poly.type
_entity_poly.pdbx_seq_one_letter_code
_entity_poly.pdbx_strand_id
1 'polypeptide(L)' 'MVGRSRLQKEVLQLYRKFLFAAKGKPGFEQTIKQEFRQHALISRSDTLRIEFMLRKGYKKLEMLKDPNITGMGHFIDKN' A
#
# COMPACT_ATOMS: atom_id res chain seq x y z
N MET A 1 22.76 4.90 -15.02
CA MET A 1 21.67 4.08 -14.42
C MET A 1 21.21 4.75 -13.13
N VAL A 2 20.03 5.36 -13.08
CA VAL A 2 19.54 5.94 -11.81
C VAL A 2 18.98 4.80 -10.96
N GLY A 3 19.73 4.40 -9.93
CA GLY A 3 19.29 3.41 -8.96
C GLY A 3 18.02 3.87 -8.24
N ARG A 4 17.16 2.92 -7.86
CA ARG A 4 15.97 3.24 -7.06
C ARG A 4 16.37 3.79 -5.70
N SER A 5 15.77 4.91 -5.29
CA SER A 5 15.97 5.47 -3.96
C SER A 5 15.51 4.47 -2.89
N ARG A 6 16.02 4.62 -1.65
CA ARG A 6 15.60 3.78 -0.52
C ARG A 6 14.08 3.76 -0.37
N LEU A 7 13.43 4.93 -0.44
CA LEU A 7 11.97 5.06 -0.35
C LEU A 7 11.25 4.33 -1.49
N GLN A 8 11.75 4.41 -2.73
CA GLN A 8 11.15 3.66 -3.84
C GLN A 8 11.23 2.14 -3.64
N LYS A 9 12.35 1.64 -3.09
CA LYS A 9 12.47 0.22 -2.74
C LYS A 9 11.47 -0.17 -1.66
N GLU A 10 11.28 0.69 -0.67
CA GLU A 10 10.35 0.47 0.44
C GLU A 10 8.89 0.47 -0.02
N VAL A 11 8.49 1.39 -0.89
CA VAL A 11 7.15 1.40 -1.53
C VAL A 11 6.89 0.08 -2.28
N LEU A 12 7.87 -0.42 -3.04
CA LEU A 12 7.74 -1.69 -3.76
C LEU A 12 7.68 -2.90 -2.82
N GLN A 13 8.40 -2.87 -1.69
CA GLN A 13 8.30 -3.92 -0.67
C GLN A 13 6.91 -3.91 -0.03
N LEU A 14 6.40 -2.73 0.34
CA LEU A 14 5.07 -2.58 0.92
C LEU A 14 3.98 -3.09 -0.03
N TYR A 15 4.04 -2.71 -1.32
CA TYR A 15 3.12 -3.20 -2.35
C TYR A 15 3.09 -4.74 -2.43
N ARG A 16 4.25 -5.39 -2.45
CA ARG A 16 4.33 -6.86 -2.47
C ARG A 16 3.76 -7.50 -1.22
N LYS A 17 3.99 -6.91 -0.04
CA LYS A 17 3.42 -7.40 1.22
C LYS A 17 1.89 -7.33 1.21
N PHE A 18 1.31 -6.27 0.64
CA PHE A 18 -0.15 -6.17 0.46
C PHE A 18 -0.69 -7.25 -0.47
N LEU A 19 -0.08 -7.47 -1.64
CA LEU A 19 -0.52 -8.53 -2.55
C LEU A 19 -0.45 -9.92 -1.89
N PHE A 20 0.59 -10.17 -1.11
CA PHE A 20 0.72 -11.42 -0.37
C PHE A 20 -0.39 -11.59 0.68
N ALA A 21 -0.66 -10.55 1.48
CA ALA A 21 -1.71 -10.57 2.51
C ALA A 21 -3.13 -10.61 1.94
N ALA A 22 -3.31 -10.16 0.69
CA ALA A 22 -4.56 -10.19 -0.04
C ALA A 22 -4.80 -11.50 -0.81
N LYS A 23 -3.80 -12.37 -0.92
CA LYS A 23 -3.94 -13.64 -1.64
C LYS A 23 -5.08 -14.46 -1.03
N GLY A 24 -6.02 -14.89 -1.87
CA GLY A 24 -7.22 -15.63 -1.44
C GLY A 24 -8.39 -14.76 -0.98
N LYS A 25 -8.25 -13.42 -0.95
CA LYS A 25 -9.34 -12.48 -0.66
C LYS A 25 -9.83 -11.85 -1.98
N PRO A 26 -11.02 -12.21 -2.51
CA PRO A 26 -11.50 -11.68 -3.79
C PRO A 26 -11.68 -10.16 -3.72
N GLY A 27 -11.32 -9.46 -4.82
CA GLY A 27 -11.42 -8.00 -4.93
C GLY A 27 -10.28 -7.20 -4.30
N PHE A 28 -9.62 -7.70 -3.25
CA PHE A 28 -8.56 -6.96 -2.53
C PHE A 28 -7.38 -6.58 -3.42
N GLU A 29 -6.91 -7.50 -4.27
CA GLU A 29 -5.80 -7.21 -5.17
C GLU A 29 -6.08 -6.05 -6.13
N GLN A 30 -7.32 -5.95 -6.64
CA GLN A 30 -7.68 -4.90 -7.58
C GLN A 30 -7.71 -3.54 -6.88
N THR A 31 -8.29 -3.47 -5.68
CA THR A 31 -8.31 -2.27 -4.85
C THR A 31 -6.90 -1.82 -4.46
N ILE A 32 -6.04 -2.74 -4.00
CA ILE A 32 -4.63 -2.45 -3.68
C ILE A 32 -3.93 -1.88 -4.92
N LYS A 33 -4.09 -2.53 -6.08
CA LYS A 33 -3.49 -2.04 -7.35
C LYS A 33 -3.99 -0.65 -7.71
N GLN A 34 -5.27 -0.36 -7.52
CA GLN A 34 -5.86 0.95 -7.81
C GLN A 34 -5.32 2.05 -6.88
N GLU A 35 -5.29 1.80 -5.56
CA GLU A 35 -4.80 2.76 -4.56
C GLU A 35 -3.31 3.10 -4.79
N PHE A 36 -2.47 2.08 -5.02
CA PHE A 36 -1.06 2.32 -5.35
C PHE A 36 -0.87 3.09 -6.65
N ARG A 37 -1.73 2.88 -7.66
CA ARG A 37 -1.70 3.66 -8.91
C ARG A 37 -2.11 5.11 -8.69
N GLN A 38 -3.14 5.36 -7.89
CA GLN A 38 -3.56 6.73 -7.56
C GLN A 38 -2.45 7.49 -6.85
N HIS A 39 -1.73 6.85 -5.92
CA HIS A 39 -0.61 7.46 -5.22
C HIS A 39 0.71 7.51 -6.01
N ALA A 40 0.81 6.81 -7.15
CA ALA A 40 1.97 6.90 -8.04
C ALA A 40 2.12 8.29 -8.69
N LEU A 41 1.07 9.13 -8.64
CA LEU A 41 1.10 10.52 -9.08
C LEU A 41 1.85 11.46 -8.11
N ILE A 42 2.17 10.99 -6.89
CA ILE A 42 2.96 11.78 -5.94
C ILE A 42 4.36 11.99 -6.51
N SER A 43 4.84 13.23 -6.49
CA SER A 43 6.19 13.55 -6.97
C SER A 43 7.23 12.75 -6.18
N ARG A 44 8.24 12.23 -6.89
CA ARG A 44 9.37 11.51 -6.28
C ARG A 44 10.20 12.38 -5.34
N SER A 45 10.11 13.70 -5.49
CA SER A 45 10.76 14.69 -4.63
C SER A 45 10.00 14.98 -3.33
N ASP A 46 8.71 14.61 -3.25
CA ASP A 46 7.88 14.81 -2.07
C ASP A 46 8.09 13.65 -1.07
N THR A 47 9.30 13.63 -0.49
CA THR A 47 9.74 12.55 0.40
C THR A 47 8.88 12.46 1.66
N LEU A 48 8.46 13.60 2.23
CA LEU A 48 7.61 13.65 3.42
C LEU A 48 6.25 13.01 3.17
N ARG A 49 5.61 13.29 2.03
CA ARG A 49 4.33 12.67 1.68
C ARG A 49 4.49 11.18 1.43
N ILE A 50 5.57 10.76 0.76
CA ILE A 50 5.87 9.34 0.53
C ILE A 50 6.06 8.61 1.87
N GLU A 51 6.82 9.17 2.82
CA GLU A 51 7.03 8.60 4.15
C GLU A 51 5.74 8.54 4.97
N PHE A 52 4.90 9.57 4.90
CA PHE A 52 3.58 9.56 5.52
C PHE A 52 2.72 8.42 4.96
N MET A 53 2.67 8.27 3.64
CA MET A 53 1.92 7.20 2.98
C MET A 53 2.47 5.82 3.29
N LEU A 54 3.80 5.66 3.38
CA LEU A 54 4.44 4.42 3.82
C LEU A 54 4.00 4.04 5.24
N ARG A 55 4.06 4.99 6.19
CA ARG A 55 3.60 4.75 7.57
C ARG A 55 2.13 4.38 7.62
N LYS A 56 1.27 5.08 6.87
CA LYS A 56 -0.17 4.77 6.77
C LYS A 56 -0.40 3.37 6.19
N GLY A 57 0.29 3.05 5.10
CA GLY A 57 0.19 1.76 4.43
C GLY A 57 0.68 0.59 5.29
N TYR A 58 1.76 0.75 6.06
CA TYR A 58 2.18 -0.30 7.00
C TYR A 58 1.13 -0.55 8.09
N LYS A 59 0.48 0.49 8.62
CA LYS A 59 -0.63 0.31 9.57
C LYS A 59 -1.80 -0.46 8.94
N LYS A 60 -2.20 -0.10 7.71
CA LYS A 60 -3.23 -0.83 6.95
C LYS A 60 -2.85 -2.29 6.67
N LEU A 61 -1.56 -2.55 6.40
CA LEU A 61 -1.07 -3.90 6.15
C LEU A 61 -1.20 -4.77 7.41
N GLU A 62 -0.86 -4.25 8.59
CA GLU A 62 -1.04 -4.98 9.84
C GLU A 62 -2.52 -5.30 10.09
N MET A 63 -3.42 -4.36 9.80
CA MET A 63 -4.87 -4.60 9.83
C MET A 63 -5.31 -5.72 8.86
N LEU A 64 -4.77 -5.75 7.64
CA LEU A 64 -5.12 -6.78 6.64
C LEU A 64 -4.65 -8.20 7.02
N LYS A 65 -3.61 -8.30 7.84
CA LYS A 65 -3.09 -9.57 8.36
C LYS A 65 -3.92 -10.09 9.54
N ASP A 66 -4.67 -9.23 10.21
CA ASP A 66 -5.55 -9.65 11.29
C ASP A 66 -6.68 -10.54 10.71
N PRO A 67 -6.78 -11.81 11.15
CA PRO A 67 -7.79 -12.74 10.64
C PRO A 67 -9.23 -12.32 10.98
N ASN A 68 -9.42 -11.42 11.96
CA ASN A 68 -10.73 -10.90 12.34
C ASN A 68 -11.24 -9.81 11.39
N ILE A 69 -10.39 -9.26 10.52
CA ILE A 69 -10.79 -8.27 9.51
C ILE A 69 -11.22 -8.99 8.24
N THR A 70 -12.54 -9.22 8.14
CA THR A 70 -13.19 -9.91 7.02
C THR A 70 -13.70 -8.95 5.93
N GLY A 71 -13.74 -7.64 6.18
CA GLY A 71 -14.40 -6.66 5.30
C GLY A 71 -13.47 -5.65 4.62
N MET A 72 -13.66 -5.45 3.31
CA MET A 72 -13.08 -4.36 2.51
C MET A 72 -13.36 -2.95 3.07
N GLY A 73 -14.48 -2.78 3.77
CA GLY A 73 -14.95 -1.47 4.24
C GLY A 73 -14.02 -0.80 5.27
N HIS A 74 -13.21 -1.58 6.00
CA HIS A 74 -12.18 -1.05 6.90
C HIS A 74 -10.85 -0.77 6.21
N PHE A 75 -10.65 -1.29 5.00
CA PHE A 75 -9.41 -1.21 4.25
C PHE A 75 -9.33 0.03 3.34
N ILE A 76 -10.47 0.40 2.76
CA ILE A 76 -10.62 1.57 1.90
C ILE A 76 -10.87 2.79 2.79
N ASP A 77 -9.98 3.78 2.72
CA ASP A 77 -10.30 5.09 3.28
C ASP A 77 -11.48 5.65 2.48
N LYS A 78 -12.61 5.93 3.14
CA LYS A 78 -13.69 6.73 2.52
C LYS A 78 -13.12 8.11 2.26
N ASN A 79 -12.71 8.34 1.02
CA ASN A 79 -12.23 9.62 0.53
C ASN A 79 -13.41 10.54 0.24
#